data_AF-A0A212SZF7-F1
#
_entry.id   AF-A0A212SZF7-F1
#
_cell.length_a   1.000
_cell.length_b   1.000
_cell.length_c   1.000
_cell.angle_alpha   90.00
_cell.angle_beta   90.00
_cell.angle_gamma   90.00
#
_symmetry.space_group_name_H-M   'P 1'
#
loop_
_entity.id
_entity.type
_entity.pdbx_description
1 polymer ?
#
loop_
_entity_poly.entity_id
_entity_poly.type
_entity_poly.pdbx_seq_one_letter_code
_entity_poly.pdbx_strand_id
1 'polypeptide(L)'
;MTPVELSFAENDPVTVGQALIQLNIASSAKDPNIARKGCFGVFGKRKDWDSPIYEGDRLELYSELLIDPMEARRKKANKNLDNRLQAKAAGRKGRFLSKQS
;
A
#
# COMPACT_ATOMS: atom_id res chain seq x y z
N MET A 1 -1.58 17.44 0.49
CA MET A 1 -0.74 17.02 -0.64
C MET A 1 -0.88 18.09 -1.71
N THR A 2 0.21 18.75 -2.06
CA THR A 2 0.22 19.78 -3.10
C THR A 2 0.23 19.09 -4.46
N PRO A 3 -0.66 19.45 -5.41
CA PRO A 3 -0.58 18.94 -6.76
C PRO A 3 0.75 19.38 -7.39
N VAL A 4 1.40 18.47 -8.13
CA VAL A 4 2.58 18.77 -8.92
C VAL A 4 2.12 18.99 -10.35
N GLU A 5 2.42 20.16 -10.91
CA GLU A 5 2.15 20.43 -12.31
C GLU A 5 3.31 19.92 -13.17
N LEU A 6 2.97 19.25 -14.27
CA LEU A 6 3.91 18.72 -15.25
C LEU A 6 3.71 19.41 -16.58
N SER A 7 4.79 19.92 -17.15
CA SER A 7 4.83 20.53 -18.47
C SER A 7 5.64 19.66 -19.42
N PHE A 8 5.05 19.23 -20.53
CA PHE A 8 5.71 18.45 -21.57
C PHE A 8 6.06 19.35 -22.76
N ALA A 9 7.19 19.09 -23.42
CA ALA A 9 7.53 19.79 -24.66
C ALA A 9 6.63 19.31 -25.82
N GLU A 10 6.45 20.16 -26.83
CA GLU A 10 5.49 19.94 -27.94
C GLU A 10 5.75 18.65 -28.75
N ASN A 11 6.98 18.14 -28.74
CA ASN A 11 7.36 16.91 -29.44
C ASN A 11 7.56 15.70 -28.52
N ASP A 12 7.42 15.87 -27.20
CA ASP A 12 7.64 14.76 -26.27
C ASP A 12 6.39 13.88 -26.15
N PRO A 13 6.57 12.55 -26.09
CA PRO A 13 5.45 11.65 -25.85
C PRO A 13 4.89 11.88 -24.44
N VAL A 14 3.62 12.30 -24.33
CA VAL A 14 2.96 12.51 -23.04
C VAL A 14 2.47 11.17 -22.48
N THR A 15 3.41 10.37 -21.97
CA THR A 15 3.14 9.03 -21.41
C THR A 15 3.36 8.98 -19.90
N VAL A 16 2.83 7.93 -19.28
CA VAL A 16 3.09 7.64 -17.86
C VAL A 16 4.58 7.57 -17.56
N GLY A 17 5.35 6.87 -18.41
CA GLY A 17 6.79 6.77 -18.25
C GLY A 17 7.50 8.12 -18.24
N GLN A 18 7.13 9.01 -19.17
CA GLN A 18 7.73 10.35 -19.23
C GLN A 18 7.38 11.21 -18.01
N ALA A 19 6.13 11.15 -17.54
CA ALA A 19 5.73 11.83 -16.31
C ALA A 19 6.56 11.36 -15.11
N LEU A 20 6.80 10.05 -14.99
CA LEU A 20 7.59 9.47 -13.88
C LEU A 20 9.08 9.83 -13.94
N ILE A 21 9.64 9.89 -15.15
CA ILE A 21 11.03 10.34 -15.37
C ILE A 21 11.16 11.82 -15.00
N GLN A 22 10.26 12.68 -15.47
CA GLN A 22 10.29 14.11 -15.22
C GLN A 22 10.15 14.45 -13.73
N LEU A 23 9.36 13.66 -12.99
CA LEU A 23 9.24 13.78 -11.54
C LEU A 23 10.42 13.21 -10.74
N ASN A 24 11.44 12.66 -11.42
CA ASN A 24 12.54 11.91 -10.80
C ASN A 24 12.08 10.76 -9.90
N ILE A 25 10.95 10.13 -10.23
CA ILE A 25 10.40 8.99 -9.49
C ILE A 25 10.97 7.67 -10.01
N ALA A 26 11.24 7.60 -11.31
CA ALA A 26 11.81 6.42 -11.94
C ALA A 26 12.78 6.82 -13.06
N SER A 27 13.83 6.03 -13.25
CA SER A 27 14.81 6.26 -14.32
C SER A 27 14.45 5.52 -15.61
N SER A 28 13.65 4.44 -15.53
CA SER A 28 13.21 3.64 -16.68
C SER A 28 12.05 2.72 -16.30
N ALA A 29 11.42 2.08 -17.30
CA ALA A 29 10.37 1.07 -17.08
C ALA A 29 10.81 -0.14 -16.21
N LYS A 30 12.12 -0.38 -16.12
CA LYS A 30 12.72 -1.48 -15.33
C LYS A 30 13.21 -1.02 -13.96
N ASP A 31 12.97 0.23 -13.59
CA ASP A 31 13.38 0.77 -12.29
C ASP A 31 12.69 -0.03 -11.17
N PRO A 32 13.44 -0.58 -10.19
CA PRO A 32 12.88 -1.41 -9.13
C PRO A 32 11.77 -0.72 -8.33
N ASN A 33 11.75 0.62 -8.26
CA ASN A 33 10.71 1.36 -7.56
C ASN A 33 9.33 1.25 -8.22
N ILE A 34 9.27 1.02 -9.54
CA ILE A 34 8.02 0.97 -10.32
C ILE A 34 7.84 -0.29 -11.18
N ALA A 35 8.85 -1.17 -11.23
CA ALA A 35 8.85 -2.40 -12.03
C ALA A 35 7.76 -3.39 -11.61
N ARG A 36 7.22 -3.26 -10.39
CA ARG A 36 6.12 -4.09 -9.91
C ARG A 36 4.85 -3.83 -10.74
N LYS A 37 4.23 -4.91 -11.21
CA LYS A 37 2.96 -4.85 -11.93
C LYS A 37 1.88 -4.11 -11.12
N GLY A 38 1.28 -3.09 -11.73
CA GLY A 38 0.25 -2.27 -11.09
C GLY A 38 0.80 -1.37 -9.98
N CYS A 39 2.03 -0.88 -10.13
CA CYS A 39 2.57 0.18 -9.28
C CYS A 39 1.93 1.54 -9.55
N PHE A 40 1.41 1.77 -10.76
CA PHE A 40 0.79 3.03 -11.13
C PHE A 40 -0.51 2.85 -11.90
N GLY A 41 -1.34 3.89 -11.86
CA GLY A 41 -2.64 3.91 -12.54
C GLY A 41 -3.24 5.31 -12.63
N VAL A 42 -4.34 5.41 -13.37
CA VAL A 42 -5.12 6.64 -13.52
C VAL A 42 -6.56 6.33 -13.10
N PHE A 43 -7.12 7.13 -12.17
CA PHE A 43 -8.45 6.92 -11.59
C PHE A 43 -8.72 5.47 -11.14
N GLY A 44 -7.79 4.88 -10.37
CA GLY A 44 -7.94 3.50 -9.88
C GLY A 44 -7.69 2.40 -10.93
N LYS A 45 -7.46 2.75 -12.20
CA LYS A 45 -7.20 1.79 -13.28
C LYS A 45 -5.70 1.68 -13.54
N ARG A 46 -5.17 0.46 -13.50
CA ARG A 46 -3.76 0.18 -13.84
C ARG A 46 -3.46 0.61 -15.28
N LYS A 47 -2.28 1.19 -15.48
CA LYS A 47 -1.79 1.64 -16.78
C LYS A 47 -0.42 1.03 -17.06
N ASP A 48 -0.04 1.04 -18.34
CA ASP A 48 1.28 0.62 -18.79
C ASP A 48 2.22 1.82 -18.90
N TRP A 49 3.52 1.55 -18.95
CA TRP A 49 4.56 2.58 -19.02
C TRP A 49 4.36 3.54 -20.21
N ASP A 50 4.05 2.99 -21.38
CA ASP A 50 3.85 3.76 -22.63
C ASP A 50 2.41 4.27 -22.80
N SER A 51 1.55 4.14 -21.78
CA SER A 51 0.18 4.65 -21.87
C SER A 51 0.17 6.17 -21.95
N PRO A 52 -0.60 6.79 -22.86
CA PRO A 52 -0.75 8.24 -22.91
C PRO A 52 -1.49 8.77 -21.67
N ILE A 53 -1.13 9.97 -21.26
CA ILE A 53 -1.79 10.77 -20.21
C ILE A 53 -2.38 12.03 -20.85
N TYR A 54 -3.53 12.47 -20.35
CA TYR A 54 -4.20 13.68 -20.80
C TYR A 54 -4.30 14.73 -19.69
N GLU A 55 -4.60 15.96 -20.08
CA GLU A 55 -4.89 17.03 -19.12
C GLU A 55 -6.05 16.64 -18.19
N GLY A 56 -5.87 16.88 -16.89
CA GLY A 56 -6.85 16.52 -15.85
C GLY A 56 -6.76 15.07 -15.36
N ASP A 57 -5.92 14.22 -15.96
CA ASP A 57 -5.66 12.89 -15.41
C ASP A 57 -4.91 12.99 -14.08
N ARG A 58 -5.34 12.19 -13.11
CA ARG A 58 -4.61 11.99 -11.86
C ARG A 58 -3.81 10.69 -11.92
N LEU A 59 -2.50 10.82 -12.00
CA LEU A 59 -1.57 9.71 -11.89
C LEU A 59 -1.41 9.29 -10.42
N GLU A 60 -1.73 8.04 -10.12
CA GLU A 60 -1.70 7.45 -8.79
C GLU A 60 -0.54 6.44 -8.69
N LEU A 61 0.25 6.54 -7.62
CA LEU A 61 1.34 5.60 -7.30
C LEU A 61 0.94 4.74 -6.10
N TYR A 62 0.91 3.43 -6.32
CA TYR A 62 0.60 2.43 -5.32
C TYR A 62 1.89 1.82 -4.76
N SER A 63 2.05 1.93 -3.45
CA SER A 63 3.13 1.26 -2.72
C SER A 63 2.89 -0.25 -2.62
N GLU A 64 3.97 -0.99 -2.38
CA GLU A 64 3.89 -2.42 -2.14
C GLU A 64 3.20 -2.74 -0.81
N LEU A 65 2.56 -3.91 -0.74
CA LEU A 65 2.04 -4.41 0.52
C LEU A 65 3.22 -4.91 1.37
N LEU A 66 3.47 -4.26 2.50
CA LEU A 66 4.56 -4.63 3.41
C LEU A 66 4.32 -5.97 4.12
N ILE A 67 3.07 -6.41 4.22
CA ILE A 67 2.68 -7.62 4.96
C ILE A 67 1.60 -8.33 4.15
N ASP A 68 1.72 -9.66 4.07
CA ASP A 68 0.65 -10.48 3.51
C ASP A 68 -0.66 -10.27 4.30
N PRO A 69 -1.78 -9.94 3.62
CA PRO A 69 -3.04 -9.64 4.30
C PRO A 69 -3.57 -10.81 5.14
N MET A 70 -3.33 -12.04 4.71
CA MET A 70 -3.83 -13.24 5.38
C MET A 70 -3.02 -13.51 6.65
N GLU A 71 -1.69 -13.39 6.58
CA GLU A 71 -0.80 -13.48 7.74
C GLU A 71 -1.12 -12.38 8.77
N ALA A 72 -1.33 -11.14 8.31
CA ALA A 72 -1.73 -10.04 9.17
C ALA A 72 -3.07 -10.32 9.89
N ARG A 73 -4.06 -10.85 9.16
CA ARG A 73 -5.36 -11.27 9.72
C ARG A 73 -5.19 -12.40 10.74
N ARG A 74 -4.39 -13.42 10.43
CA ARG A 74 -4.12 -14.56 11.30
C ARG A 74 -3.45 -14.14 12.60
N LYS A 75 -2.41 -13.30 12.53
CA LYS A 75 -1.72 -12.74 13.70
C LYS A 75 -2.67 -11.97 14.61
N LYS A 76 -3.58 -11.17 14.02
CA LYS A 76 -4.60 -10.41 14.78
C LYS A 76 -5.60 -11.33 15.48
N ALA A 77 -6.05 -12.40 14.81
CA ALA A 77 -6.99 -13.36 15.39
C ALA A 77 -6.37 -14.13 16.57
N ASN A 78 -5.12 -14.59 16.45
CA ASN A 78 -4.42 -15.30 17.51
C ASN A 78 -4.21 -14.42 18.75
N LYS A 79 -3.82 -13.15 18.55
CA LYS A 79 -3.68 -12.19 19.67
C LYS A 79 -4.98 -12.02 20.45
N ASN A 80 -6.12 -11.97 19.76
CA ASN A 80 -7.42 -11.88 20.40
C ASN A 80 -7.77 -13.16 21.18
N LEU A 81 -7.43 -14.32 20.64
CA LEU A 81 -7.64 -15.60 21.31
C LEU A 81 -6.81 -15.70 22.59
N ASP A 82 -5.51 -15.38 22.52
CA ASP A 82 -4.60 -15.44 23.66
C ASP A 82 -5.04 -14.50 24.78
N ASN A 83 -5.41 -13.26 24.44
CA ASN A 83 -5.97 -12.30 25.40
C ASN A 83 -7.21 -12.85 26.10
N ARG A 84 -8.11 -13.50 25.35
CA ARG A 84 -9.34 -14.10 25.90
C ARG A 84 -9.01 -15.28 26.84
N LEU A 85 -8.05 -16.11 26.47
CA LEU A 85 -7.60 -17.24 27.30
C LEU A 85 -6.93 -16.75 28.58
N GLN A 86 -6.09 -15.72 28.50
CA GLN A 86 -5.42 -15.12 29.65
C GLN A 86 -6.42 -14.48 30.62
N ALA A 87 -7.40 -13.72 30.10
CA ALA A 87 -8.49 -13.17 30.92
C ALA A 87 -9.30 -14.27 31.63
N LYS A 88 -9.62 -15.37 30.93
CA LYS A 88 -10.33 -16.51 31.51
C LYS A 88 -9.51 -17.20 32.60
N ALA A 89 -8.20 -17.35 32.40
CA ALA A 89 -7.29 -17.92 33.39
C ALA A 89 -7.16 -17.03 34.64
N ALA A 90 -7.05 -15.70 34.46
CA ALA A 90 -7.03 -14.74 35.55
C ALA A 90 -8.31 -14.78 36.39
N GLY A 91 -9.49 -14.81 35.75
CA GLY A 91 -10.77 -14.92 36.45
C GLY A 91 -10.92 -16.23 37.25
N ARG A 92 -10.38 -17.34 36.73
CA ARG A 92 -10.36 -18.63 37.45
C ARG A 92 -9.42 -18.60 38.66
N LYS A 93 -8.23 -18.01 38.53
CA LYS A 93 -7.28 -17.84 39.65
C LYS A 93 -7.87 -16.96 40.77
N GLY A 94 -8.52 -15.85 40.42
CA GLY A 94 -9.18 -14.97 41.39
C GLY A 94 -10.27 -15.69 42.20
N ARG A 95 -11.10 -16.51 41.52
CA ARG A 95 -12.16 -17.30 42.17
C ARG A 95 -11.64 -18.41 43.09
N PHE A 96 -10.45 -18.92 42.83
CA PHE A 96 -9.84 -19.95 43.67
C PHE A 96 -9.21 -19.34 44.92
N LEU A 97 -8.51 -18.22 44.77
CA LEU A 97 -7.89 -17.50 45.90
C LEU A 97 -8.93 -16.94 46.88
N SER A 98 -10.06 -16.43 46.38
CA SER A 98 -11.15 -15.91 47.23
C SER A 98 -11.94 -16.98 47.99
N LYS A 99 -11.71 -18.27 47.70
CA LYS A 99 -12.36 -19.41 48.37
C LYS A 99 -11.49 -20.06 49.44
N GLN A 100 -10.23 -19.64 49.56
CA GLN A 100 -9.26 -20.13 50.55
C GLN A 100 -9.02 -19.12 51.69
N SER A 101 -9.74 -17.99 51.72
CA SER A 101 -9.74 -17.02 52.83
C SER A 101 -11.03 -17.10 53.63
#